data_AF-A0A2V9LBT5-F1
#
_entry.id   AF-A0A2V9LBT5-F1
#
_cell.length_a   1.000
_cell.length_b   1.000
_cell.length_c   1.000
_cell.angle_alpha   90.00
_cell.angle_beta   90.00
_cell.angle_gamma   90.00
#
_symmetry.space_group_name_H-M   'P 1'
#
loop_
_entity.id
_entity.type
_entity.pdbx_description
1 polymer ?
#
loop_
_entity_poly.entity_id
_entity_poly.type
_entity_poly.pdbx_seq_one_letter_code
_entity_poly.pdbx_strand_id
1 'polypeptide(L)'
;MPKERITVTLPADVVEDIDRREPNRSKFIQEAVRRELKRRLREQLRLSLENPHPDSSELAEAGLEDWVKGLPDEDASLIDPKAAKPVKWIPGRGWTRRK
;
A
#
# COMPACT_ATOMS: atom_id res chain seq x y z
N MET A 1 6.26 6.49 21.11
CA MET A 1 7.17 5.80 20.19
C MET A 1 8.60 6.01 20.69
N PRO A 2 9.34 4.95 21.03
CA PRO A 2 10.75 5.06 21.41
C PRO A 2 11.56 5.64 20.26
N LYS A 3 12.61 6.40 20.59
CA LYS A 3 13.53 7.02 19.61
C LYS A 3 14.84 6.26 19.62
N GLU A 4 15.32 5.89 18.44
CA GLU A 4 16.61 5.24 18.23
C GLU A 4 17.55 6.20 17.48
N ARG A 5 18.84 6.21 17.84
CA ARG A 5 19.83 7.09 17.20
C ARG A 5 20.52 6.34 16.07
N ILE A 6 20.60 6.99 14.92
CA ILE A 6 21.28 6.47 13.73
C ILE A 6 22.37 7.47 13.33
N THR A 7 23.56 6.97 13.00
CA THR A 7 24.67 7.76 12.43
C THR A 7 24.83 7.37 10.98
N VAL A 8 24.86 8.36 10.08
CA VAL A 8 25.03 8.15 8.64
C VAL A 8 26.11 9.09 8.12
N THR A 9 26.90 8.61 7.15
CA THR A 9 27.88 9.42 6.44
C THR A 9 27.25 9.90 5.14
N LEU A 10 27.23 11.21 4.93
CA LEU A 10 26.71 11.85 3.72
C LEU A 10 27.80 12.72 3.08
N PRO A 11 27.75 12.94 1.76
CA PRO A 11 28.57 13.93 1.09
C PRO A 11 28.44 15.32 1.74
N ALA A 12 29.54 16.07 1.81
CA ALA A 12 29.60 17.34 2.52
C ALA A 12 28.66 18.40 1.91
N ASP A 13 28.56 18.43 0.58
CA ASP A 13 27.65 19.28 -0.18
C ASP A 13 26.18 19.02 0.15
N VAL A 14 25.80 17.75 0.34
CA VAL A 14 24.42 17.39 0.76
C VAL A 14 24.13 17.89 2.16
N VAL A 15 25.08 17.78 3.09
CA VAL A 15 24.91 18.29 4.47
C VAL A 15 24.77 19.81 4.45
N GLU A 16 25.58 20.51 3.67
CA GLU A 16 25.51 21.96 3.52
C GLU A 16 24.16 22.41 2.94
N ASP A 17 23.65 21.69 1.94
CA ASP A 17 22.34 21.98 1.34
C ASP A 17 21.18 21.74 2.31
N ILE A 18 21.28 20.75 3.21
CA ILE A 18 20.32 20.54 4.29
C ILE A 18 20.36 21.73 5.25
N ASP A 19 21.56 22.11 5.69
CA ASP A 19 21.76 23.21 6.65
C ASP A 19 21.24 24.55 6.13
N ARG A 20 21.40 24.80 4.83
CA ARG A 20 20.91 26.01 4.17
C ARG A 20 19.38 26.10 4.16
N ARG A 21 18.68 24.96 4.17
CA ARG A 21 17.21 24.88 4.00
C ARG A 21 16.46 24.64 5.30
N GLU A 22 17.00 23.87 6.23
CA GLU A 22 16.32 23.50 7.47
C GLU A 22 17.34 23.40 8.62
N PRO A 23 17.25 24.29 9.65
CA PRO A 23 18.16 24.26 10.79
C PRO A 23 18.05 22.97 11.61
N ASN A 24 16.92 22.25 11.55
CA ASN A 24 16.75 20.96 12.20
C ASN A 24 16.98 19.78 11.24
N ARG A 25 18.25 19.37 11.08
CA ARG A 25 18.64 18.21 10.25
C ARG A 25 17.84 16.95 10.56
N SER A 26 17.63 16.64 11.85
CA SER A 26 16.90 15.43 12.26
C SER A 26 15.45 15.43 11.77
N LYS A 27 14.79 16.58 11.82
CA LYS A 27 13.43 16.76 11.29
C LYS A 27 13.43 16.60 9.77
N PHE A 28 14.36 17.25 9.07
CA PHE A 28 14.48 17.13 7.62
C PHE A 28 14.65 15.68 7.18
N ILE A 29 15.60 14.96 7.78
CA ILE A 29 15.87 13.56 7.47
C ILE A 29 14.66 12.68 7.82
N GLN A 30 14.02 12.90 8.96
CA GLN A 30 12.82 12.15 9.32
C GLN A 30 11.70 12.31 8.29
N GLU A 31 11.44 13.54 7.85
CA GLU A 31 10.43 13.81 6.82
C GLU A 31 10.81 13.20 5.47
N ALA A 32 12.06 13.36 5.04
CA ALA A 32 12.56 12.80 3.79
C ALA A 32 12.44 11.27 3.78
N VAL A 33 12.86 10.60 4.85
CA VAL A 33 12.77 9.15 4.99
C VAL A 33 11.30 8.69 4.98
N ARG A 34 10.39 9.38 5.69
CA ARG A 34 8.96 9.05 5.66
C ARG A 34 8.36 9.16 4.25
N ARG A 35 8.72 10.22 3.52
CA ARG A 35 8.27 10.42 2.14
C ARG A 35 8.79 9.31 1.22
N GLU A 36 10.07 8.96 1.35
CA GLU A 36 10.71 7.91 0.55
C GLU A 36 10.14 6.52 0.85
N LEU A 37 9.94 6.16 2.12
CA LEU A 37 9.31 4.88 2.49
C LEU A 37 7.89 4.78 1.92
N LYS A 38 7.11 5.86 2.00
CA LYS A 38 5.77 5.90 1.42
C LYS A 38 5.80 5.76 -0.10
N ARG A 39 6.78 6.36 -0.78
CA ARG A 39 6.99 6.24 -2.22
C ARG A 39 7.30 4.80 -2.61
N ARG A 40 8.28 4.17 -1.96
CA ARG A 40 8.66 2.77 -2.22
C ARG A 40 7.53 1.80 -1.96
N LEU A 41 6.78 1.99 -0.88
CA LEU A 41 5.60 1.16 -0.58
C LEU A 41 4.56 1.23 -1.70
N ARG A 42 4.29 2.43 -2.23
CA ARG A 42 3.37 2.60 -3.38
C ARG A 42 3.91 1.95 -4.64
N GLU A 43 5.21 2.08 -4.91
CA GLU A 43 5.86 1.44 -6.06
C GLU A 43 5.78 -0.09 -5.95
N GLN A 44 6.03 -0.65 -4.77
CA GLN A 44 5.88 -2.08 -4.50
C GLN A 44 4.44 -2.55 -4.68
N LEU A 45 3.47 -1.80 -4.15
CA LEU A 45 2.06 -2.10 -4.38
C LEU A 45 1.71 -2.06 -5.86
N ARG A 46 2.20 -1.06 -6.60
CA ARG A 46 1.98 -0.95 -8.05
C ARG A 46 2.55 -2.15 -8.79
N LEU A 47 3.77 -2.55 -8.47
CA LEU A 47 4.41 -3.75 -9.05
C LEU A 47 3.63 -5.02 -8.73
N SER A 48 3.12 -5.14 -7.50
CA SER A 48 2.30 -6.27 -7.07
C SER A 48 0.94 -6.32 -7.78
N LEU A 49 0.32 -5.17 -8.02
CA LEU A 49 -0.92 -5.08 -8.78
C LEU A 49 -0.71 -5.34 -10.29
N GLU A 50 0.44 -4.93 -10.83
CA GLU A 50 0.82 -5.21 -12.22
C GLU A 50 1.16 -6.68 -12.43
N ASN A 51 1.73 -7.35 -11.43
CA ASN A 51 2.10 -8.76 -11.45
C ASN A 51 1.41 -9.50 -10.29
N PRO A 52 0.08 -9.68 -10.35
CA PRO A 52 -0.63 -10.43 -9.32
C PRO A 52 -0.05 -11.84 -9.24
N HIS A 53 0.11 -12.36 -8.01
CA HIS A 53 0.63 -13.70 -7.79
C HIS A 53 -0.28 -14.73 -8.48
N PRO A 54 0.24 -15.78 -9.15
CA PRO A 54 -0.59 -16.79 -9.79
C PRO A 54 -1.65 -17.39 -8.85
N ASP A 55 -1.28 -17.68 -7.61
CA ASP A 55 -2.21 -18.18 -6.58
C ASP A 55 -3.33 -17.19 -6.21
N SER A 56 -3.12 -15.88 -6.45
CA SER A 56 -4.15 -14.86 -6.25
C SER A 56 -5.20 -14.83 -7.36
N SER A 57 -4.95 -15.53 -8.49
CA SER A 57 -5.90 -15.61 -9.60
C SER A 57 -7.16 -16.37 -9.21
N GLU A 58 -7.00 -17.52 -8.55
CA GLU A 58 -8.12 -18.34 -8.06
C GLU A 58 -8.94 -17.57 -7.02
N LEU A 59 -8.26 -16.87 -6.11
CA LEU A 59 -8.92 -16.03 -5.09
C LEU A 59 -9.58 -14.78 -5.70
N ALA A 60 -9.05 -14.25 -6.81
CA ALA A 60 -9.66 -13.11 -7.51
C ALA A 60 -10.92 -13.49 -8.28
N GLU A 61 -11.08 -14.77 -8.63
CA GLU A 61 -12.34 -15.30 -9.18
C GLU A 61 -13.35 -15.63 -8.08
N ALA A 62 -12.90 -15.98 -6.86
CA ALA A 62 -13.76 -16.14 -5.71
C ALA A 62 -14.48 -14.83 -5.37
N GLY A 63 -15.80 -14.81 -5.57
CA GLY A 63 -16.63 -13.63 -5.35
C GLY A 63 -17.01 -13.44 -3.88
N LEU A 64 -17.64 -12.31 -3.58
CA LEU A 64 -18.20 -12.05 -2.25
C LEU A 64 -19.14 -13.17 -1.78
N GLU A 65 -19.92 -13.75 -2.71
CA GLU A 65 -20.84 -14.86 -2.44
C GLU A 65 -20.11 -16.14 -1.98
N ASP A 66 -18.95 -16.45 -2.57
CA ASP A 66 -18.17 -17.63 -2.17
C ASP A 66 -17.48 -17.43 -0.83
N TRP A 67 -17.06 -16.21 -0.53
CA TRP A 67 -16.52 -15.86 0.77
C TRP A 67 -17.59 -15.84 1.88
N VAL A 68 -18.81 -15.36 1.59
CA VAL A 68 -19.93 -15.37 2.55
C VAL A 68 -20.34 -16.79 2.95
N LYS A 69 -20.21 -17.79 2.06
CA LYS A 69 -20.47 -19.20 2.39
C LYS A 69 -19.54 -19.77 3.46
N GLY A 70 -18.37 -19.14 3.68
CA GLY A 70 -17.40 -19.56 4.69
C GLY A 70 -17.55 -18.87 6.05
N LEU A 71 -18.49 -17.93 6.19
CA LEU A 71 -18.73 -17.24 7.45
C LEU A 71 -19.56 -18.11 8.42
N PRO A 72 -19.35 -17.98 9.73
CA PRO A 72 -20.31 -18.46 10.74
C PRO A 72 -21.70 -17.88 10.48
N ASP A 73 -22.76 -18.65 10.74
CA ASP A 73 -24.15 -18.25 10.48
C ASP A 73 -24.54 -16.91 11.14
N GLU A 74 -23.96 -16.63 12.30
CA GLU A 74 -24.12 -15.37 13.04
C GLU A 74 -23.59 -14.13 12.29
N ASP A 75 -22.53 -14.29 11.50
CA ASP A 75 -21.86 -13.20 10.78
C ASP A 75 -22.37 -13.00 9.36
N ALA A 76 -23.04 -14.00 8.77
CA ALA A 76 -23.58 -13.93 7.41
C ALA A 76 -24.58 -12.77 7.22
N SER A 77 -25.23 -12.34 8.30
CA SER A 77 -26.19 -11.22 8.31
C SER A 77 -25.54 -9.83 8.36
N LEU A 78 -24.25 -9.73 8.67
CA LEU A 78 -23.52 -8.46 8.82
C LEU A 78 -23.17 -7.81 7.47
N ILE A 79 -23.41 -8.51 6.37
CA ILE A 79 -23.00 -8.12 5.03
C ILE A 79 -24.22 -8.18 4.12
N ASP A 80 -24.43 -7.13 3.33
CA ASP A 80 -25.43 -7.10 2.26
C ASP A 80 -24.74 -7.29 0.90
N PRO A 81 -24.77 -8.50 0.32
CA PRO A 81 -24.16 -8.76 -0.98
C PRO A 81 -24.84 -7.98 -2.12
N LYS A 82 -26.11 -7.60 -1.96
CA LYS A 82 -26.86 -6.86 -2.99
C LYS A 82 -26.44 -5.39 -3.05
N ALA A 83 -25.88 -4.86 -1.97
CA ALA A 83 -25.28 -3.53 -1.95
C ALA A 83 -23.87 -3.50 -2.58
N ALA A 84 -23.26 -4.68 -2.82
CA ALA A 84 -21.91 -4.75 -3.38
C ALA A 84 -21.88 -4.36 -4.87
N LYS A 85 -20.79 -3.71 -5.28
CA LYS A 85 -20.53 -3.38 -6.68
C LYS A 85 -19.45 -4.30 -7.21
N PRO A 86 -19.77 -5.21 -8.15
CA PRO A 86 -18.77 -6.15 -8.63
C PRO A 86 -17.70 -5.42 -9.43
N VAL A 87 -16.44 -5.74 -9.16
CA VAL A 87 -15.28 -5.20 -9.87
C VAL A 87 -14.37 -6.34 -10.33
N LYS A 88 -13.67 -6.13 -11.44
CA LYS A 88 -12.66 -7.05 -11.97
C LYS A 88 -11.40 -6.26 -12.34
N TRP A 89 -10.24 -6.78 -11.93
CA TRP A 89 -8.96 -6.27 -12.39
C TRP A 89 -8.71 -6.69 -13.84
N ILE A 90 -8.39 -5.72 -14.70
CA ILE A 90 -7.99 -5.96 -16.09
C ILE A 90 -6.55 -5.42 -16.26
N PRO A 91 -5.57 -6.24 -16.66
CA PRO A 91 -4.21 -5.79 -16.92
C PRO A 91 -4.18 -4.58 -17.84
N GLY A 92 -3.43 -3.54 -17.45
CA GLY A 92 -3.31 -2.27 -18.19
C GLY A 92 -4.52 -1.32 -18.12
N ARG A 93 -5.68 -1.75 -17.61
CA ARG A 93 -6.84 -0.86 -17.36
C ARG A 93 -7.14 -0.64 -15.87
N GLY A 94 -6.70 -1.55 -15.02
CA GLY A 94 -6.91 -1.52 -13.59
C GLY A 94 -8.24 -2.14 -13.14
N TRP A 95 -8.72 -1.76 -11.95
CA TRP A 95 -10.02 -2.20 -11.42
C TRP A 95 -11.17 -1.58 -12.21
N THR A 96 -11.99 -2.41 -12.83
CA THR A 96 -13.14 -2.00 -13.65
C THR A 96 -14.42 -2.59 -13.09
N ARG A 97 -15.56 -1.91 -13.26
CA ARG A 97 -16.85 -2.48 -12.86
C ARG A 97 -17.17 -3.70 -13.73
N ARG A 98 -17.52 -4.81 -13.08
CA ARG A 98 -18.14 -5.95 -13.75
C ARG A 98 -19.58 -5.54 -14.10
N LYS A 99 -19.97 -5.71 -15.36
CA LYS A 99 -21.38 -5.59 -15.76
C LYS A 99 -22.14 -6.84 -15.39
#